data_AF-A0A3D0LYR8-F1
#
_entry.id   AF-A0A3D0LYR8-F1
#
_cell.length_a   1.000
_cell.length_b   1.000
_cell.length_c   1.000
_cell.angle_alpha   90.00
_cell.angle_beta   90.00
_cell.angle_gamma   90.00
#
_symmetry.space_group_name_H-M   'P 1'
#
loop_
_entity.id
_entity.type
_entity.pdbx_description
1 polymer ?
#
loop_
_entity_poly.entity_id
_entity_poly.type
_entity_poly.pdbx_seq_one_letter_code
_entity_poly.pdbx_strand_id
1 'polypeptide(L)'
;AYDRFLKTRGHSSQEYVWRSEEFVRFKKGMDNNLKQGASFREVLSLKRLNDIALRGCCRMAGLYFMERGYIELDAEGCVAILNGYIEYLENVPNFKLLILDDLSPAQRDNCWQIKREHHIAINHWSGPEPVIFYSDQTMMLREFGARFDALWAQGAGGIGSRANVISILRDVTERLENKNIISNYGGDLNEQE
;
A
#
# COMPACT_ATOMS: atom_id res chain seq x y z
N ALA A 1 -0.60 5.26 12.74
CA ALA A 1 0.14 4.03 12.36
C ALA A 1 1.64 4.22 12.22
N TYR A 2 2.10 5.24 11.47
CA TYR A 2 3.53 5.47 11.26
C TYR A 2 4.32 5.63 12.58
N ASP A 3 3.90 6.55 13.45
CA ASP A 3 4.54 6.75 14.76
C ASP A 3 4.46 5.53 15.68
N ARG A 4 3.37 4.77 15.60
CA ARG A 4 3.21 3.52 16.34
C ARG A 4 4.26 2.50 15.89
N PHE A 5 4.45 2.34 14.58
CA PHE A 5 5.51 1.52 14.03
C PHE A 5 6.90 2.02 14.47
N LEU A 6 7.19 3.32 14.35
CA LEU A 6 8.50 3.85 14.74
C LEU A 6 8.86 3.56 16.21
N LYS A 7 7.88 3.56 17.11
CA LYS A 7 8.08 3.22 18.53
C LYS A 7 8.55 1.78 18.75
N THR A 8 8.31 0.86 17.81
CA THR A 8 8.77 -0.53 17.91
C THR A 8 10.22 -0.73 17.45
N ARG A 9 10.86 0.31 16.90
CA ARG A 9 12.16 0.20 16.21
C ARG A 9 13.38 0.61 17.05
N GLY A 10 13.20 0.85 18.35
CA GLY A 10 14.30 1.14 19.28
C GLY A 10 15.10 2.40 18.92
N HIS A 11 14.49 3.33 18.18
CA HIS A 11 15.13 4.58 17.78
C HIS A 11 15.41 5.48 18.97
N SER A 12 16.45 6.30 18.87
CA SER A 12 16.64 7.40 19.81
C SER A 12 15.49 8.41 19.71
N SER A 13 15.26 9.20 20.77
CA SER A 13 14.21 10.24 20.75
C SER A 13 14.39 11.24 19.60
N GLN A 14 15.64 11.57 19.26
CA GLN A 14 15.94 12.49 18.16
C GLN A 14 15.65 11.87 16.79
N GLU A 15 16.04 10.61 16.58
CA GLU A 15 15.73 9.90 15.32
C GLU A 15 14.24 9.66 15.15
N TYR A 16 13.52 9.34 16.23
CA TYR A 16 12.07 9.19 16.22
C TYR A 16 11.38 10.48 15.74
N VAL A 17 11.74 11.63 16.34
CA VAL A 17 11.19 12.94 15.96
C VAL A 17 11.49 13.25 14.50
N TRP A 18 12.75 13.11 14.08
CA TRP A 18 13.16 13.38 12.70
C TRP A 18 12.41 12.51 11.68
N ARG A 19 12.27 11.19 11.93
CA ARG A 19 11.54 10.28 11.02
C ARG A 19 10.06 10.64 10.94
N SER A 20 9.43 10.98 12.07
CA SER A 20 8.03 11.40 12.10
C SER A 20 7.82 12.68 11.29
N GLU A 21 8.68 13.69 11.48
CA GLU A 21 8.63 14.96 10.74
C GLU A 21 8.84 14.76 9.24
N GLU A 22 9.80 13.92 8.86
CA GLU A 22 10.06 13.62 7.44
C GLU A 22 8.88 12.89 6.79
N PHE A 23 8.26 11.93 7.47
CA PHE A 23 7.04 11.29 6.98
C PHE A 23 5.91 12.30 6.75
N VAL A 24 5.68 13.20 7.69
CA VAL A 24 4.68 14.28 7.54
C VAL A 24 5.01 15.18 6.36
N ARG A 25 6.28 15.55 6.18
CA ARG A 25 6.75 16.35 5.04
C ARG A 25 6.46 15.66 3.71
N PHE A 26 6.80 14.38 3.57
CA PHE A 26 6.52 13.59 2.36
C PHE A 26 5.02 13.47 2.09
N LYS A 27 4.22 13.17 3.13
CA LYS A 27 2.76 13.06 3.04
C LYS A 27 2.13 14.36 2.53
N LYS A 28 2.51 15.49 3.12
CA LYS A 28 2.05 16.82 2.72
C LYS A 28 2.40 17.15 1.27
N GLY A 29 3.58 16.74 0.80
CA GLY A 29 3.97 16.88 -0.61
C GLY A 29 3.05 16.14 -1.57
N MET A 30 2.70 14.89 -1.25
CA MET A 30 1.71 14.12 -2.02
C MET A 30 0.34 14.79 -2.02
N ASP A 31 -0.13 15.25 -0.86
CA ASP A 31 -1.45 15.88 -0.72
C ASP A 31 -1.55 17.19 -1.49
N ASN A 32 -0.48 17.98 -1.50
CA ASN A 32 -0.42 19.20 -2.30
C ASN A 32 -0.48 18.90 -3.80
N ASN A 33 0.22 17.88 -4.27
CA ASN A 33 0.15 17.46 -5.67
C ASN A 33 -1.27 17.02 -6.05
N LEU A 34 -1.93 16.24 -5.18
CA LEU A 34 -3.32 15.81 -5.40
C LEU A 34 -4.28 17.01 -5.40
N LYS A 35 -4.14 17.96 -4.46
CA LYS A 35 -4.93 19.20 -4.45
C LYS A 35 -4.75 20.05 -5.71
N GLN A 36 -3.56 20.01 -6.32
CA GLN A 36 -3.25 20.67 -7.59
C GLN A 36 -3.73 19.88 -8.82
N GLY A 37 -4.47 18.78 -8.64
CA GLY A 37 -5.06 18.00 -9.72
C GLY A 37 -4.15 16.92 -10.32
N ALA A 38 -2.97 16.66 -9.73
CA ALA A 38 -2.09 15.61 -10.23
C ALA A 38 -2.76 14.24 -10.15
N SER A 39 -2.78 13.48 -11.24
CA SER A 39 -3.32 12.12 -11.25
C SER A 39 -2.41 11.15 -10.49
N PHE A 40 -3.01 10.32 -9.63
CA PHE A 40 -2.36 9.20 -8.99
C PHE A 40 -3.12 7.92 -9.33
N ARG A 41 -2.43 6.97 -9.96
CA ARG A 41 -2.99 5.68 -10.37
C ARG A 41 -2.15 4.55 -9.80
N GLU A 42 -2.80 3.63 -9.12
CA GLU A 42 -2.17 2.45 -8.54
C GLU A 42 -2.99 1.18 -8.81
N VAL A 43 -2.29 0.08 -9.05
CA VAL A 43 -2.89 -1.25 -9.22
C VAL A 43 -2.41 -2.16 -8.09
N LEU A 44 -3.35 -2.77 -7.38
CA LEU A 44 -3.12 -3.78 -6.36
C LEU A 44 -3.61 -5.15 -6.82
N SER A 45 -2.92 -6.18 -6.33
CA SER A 45 -3.27 -7.58 -6.51
C SER A 45 -4.31 -8.01 -5.47
N LEU A 46 -5.44 -8.56 -5.91
CA LEU A 46 -6.44 -9.13 -4.99
C LEU A 46 -5.85 -10.28 -4.18
N LYS A 47 -5.03 -11.12 -4.82
CA LYS A 47 -4.29 -12.19 -4.13
C LYS A 47 -3.46 -11.64 -2.97
N ARG A 48 -2.76 -10.53 -3.18
CA ARG A 48 -1.96 -9.88 -2.11
C ARG A 48 -2.83 -9.39 -0.96
N LEU A 49 -3.99 -8.79 -1.24
CA LEU A 49 -4.92 -8.34 -0.21
C LEU A 49 -5.46 -9.52 0.61
N ASN A 50 -5.78 -10.63 -0.05
CA ASN A 50 -6.19 -11.86 0.62
C ASN A 50 -5.07 -12.45 1.48
N ASP A 51 -3.83 -12.44 0.99
CA ASP A 51 -2.67 -12.90 1.76
C ASP A 51 -2.45 -12.03 3.01
N ILE A 52 -2.68 -10.72 2.93
CA ILE A 52 -2.60 -9.81 4.08
C ILE A 52 -3.67 -10.19 5.13
N ALA A 53 -4.93 -10.33 4.72
CA ALA A 53 -6.01 -10.76 5.62
C ALA A 53 -5.72 -12.14 6.24
N LEU A 54 -5.18 -13.06 5.45
CA LEU A 54 -4.83 -14.40 5.92
C LEU A 54 -3.66 -14.39 6.89
N ARG A 55 -2.60 -13.62 6.65
CA ARG A 55 -1.42 -13.60 7.52
C ARG A 55 -1.58 -12.71 8.74
N GLY A 56 -2.47 -11.71 8.70
CA GLY A 56 -2.57 -10.70 9.75
C GLY A 56 -1.40 -9.71 9.75
N CYS A 57 -0.65 -9.64 8.66
CA CYS A 57 0.48 -8.74 8.50
C CYS A 57 0.66 -8.34 7.03
N CYS A 58 1.35 -7.24 6.79
CA CYS A 58 1.57 -6.71 5.45
C CYS A 58 3.00 -6.20 5.33
N ARG A 59 3.62 -6.63 4.24
CA ARG A 59 4.99 -6.24 3.90
C ARG A 59 4.98 -4.87 3.21
N MET A 60 5.74 -3.93 3.73
CA MET A 60 5.93 -2.59 3.16
C MET A 60 7.40 -2.35 2.81
N ALA A 61 7.66 -1.50 1.82
CA ALA A 61 9.02 -1.18 1.44
C ALA A 61 9.57 -0.26 2.51
N GLY A 62 10.73 -0.59 3.07
CA GLY A 62 11.36 0.14 4.16
C GLY A 62 11.56 1.61 3.83
N LEU A 63 11.69 1.97 2.54
CA LEU A 63 11.80 3.35 2.08
C LEU A 63 10.66 4.23 2.60
N TYR A 64 9.42 3.72 2.67
CA TYR A 64 8.28 4.48 3.19
C TYR A 64 8.43 4.81 4.70
N PHE A 65 9.35 4.13 5.37
CA PHE A 65 9.70 4.25 6.78
C PHE A 65 11.14 4.70 7.00
N MET A 66 11.80 5.19 5.94
CA MET A 66 13.20 5.64 5.95
C MET A 66 14.15 4.52 6.43
N GLU A 67 13.83 3.29 6.09
CA GLU A 67 14.61 2.07 6.34
C GLU A 67 15.00 1.38 5.02
N ARG A 68 15.95 0.46 5.09
CA ARG A 68 16.31 -0.42 3.97
C ARG A 68 15.47 -1.69 4.01
N GLY A 69 15.42 -2.41 2.90
CA GLY A 69 14.75 -3.71 2.85
C GLY A 69 13.24 -3.60 3.06
N TYR A 70 12.64 -4.67 3.55
CA TYR A 70 11.22 -4.68 3.89
C TYR A 70 11.00 -4.47 5.37
N ILE A 71 9.87 -3.87 5.69
CA ILE A 71 9.30 -3.96 7.02
C ILE A 71 8.02 -4.79 6.96
N GLU A 72 7.70 -5.47 8.05
CA GLU A 72 6.43 -6.15 8.23
C GLU A 72 5.63 -5.36 9.26
N LEU A 73 4.46 -4.87 8.84
CA LEU A 73 3.50 -4.26 9.74
C LEU A 73 2.58 -5.37 10.28
N ASP A 74 2.25 -5.26 11.56
CA ASP A 74 1.21 -6.06 12.20
C ASP A 74 -0.20 -5.70 11.69
N ALA A 75 -1.21 -6.44 12.16
CA ALA A 75 -2.60 -6.28 11.71
C ALA A 75 -3.11 -4.85 11.85
N GLU A 76 -2.87 -4.19 12.98
CA GLU A 76 -3.27 -2.80 13.20
C GLU A 76 -2.56 -1.83 12.23
N GLY A 77 -1.30 -2.10 11.89
CA GLY A 77 -0.55 -1.33 10.90
C GLY A 77 -1.14 -1.48 9.51
N CYS A 78 -1.56 -2.70 9.15
CA CYS A 78 -2.19 -2.98 7.87
C CYS A 78 -3.56 -2.36 7.74
N VAL A 79 -4.40 -2.49 8.78
CA VAL A 79 -5.71 -1.84 8.87
C VAL A 79 -5.57 -0.34 8.65
N ALA A 80 -4.60 0.31 9.30
CA ALA A 80 -4.40 1.74 9.12
C ALA A 80 -3.97 2.14 7.69
N ILE A 81 -3.19 1.30 7.00
CA ILE A 81 -2.83 1.55 5.60
C ILE A 81 -4.05 1.38 4.69
N LEU A 82 -4.85 0.33 4.88
CA LEU A 82 -6.07 0.09 4.09
C LEU A 82 -7.11 1.18 4.32
N ASN A 83 -7.31 1.62 5.55
CA ASN A 83 -8.16 2.76 5.89
C ASN A 83 -7.65 4.06 5.25
N GLY A 84 -6.33 4.26 5.18
CA GLY A 84 -5.74 5.34 4.40
C GLY A 84 -6.16 5.29 2.94
N TYR A 85 -6.06 4.13 2.27
CA TYR A 85 -6.54 3.99 0.89
C TYR A 85 -8.04 4.32 0.75
N ILE A 86 -8.88 3.83 1.66
CA ILE A 86 -10.31 4.10 1.68
C ILE A 86 -10.57 5.61 1.80
N GLU A 87 -9.90 6.30 2.73
CA GLU A 87 -10.05 7.73 2.95
C GLU A 87 -9.68 8.55 1.69
N TYR A 88 -8.58 8.21 1.00
CA TYR A 88 -8.22 8.84 -0.28
C TYR A 88 -9.25 8.53 -1.37
N LEU A 89 -9.74 7.29 -1.41
CA LEU A 89 -10.81 6.85 -2.31
C LEU A 89 -12.18 7.41 -1.93
N GLU A 90 -12.37 8.09 -0.82
CA GLU A 90 -13.63 8.78 -0.54
C GLU A 90 -13.50 10.27 -0.84
N ASN A 91 -12.35 10.85 -0.49
CA ASN A 91 -12.21 12.31 -0.42
C ASN A 91 -11.38 12.93 -1.54
N VAL A 92 -10.63 12.13 -2.31
CA VAL A 92 -9.70 12.64 -3.34
C VAL A 92 -10.05 12.07 -4.72
N PRO A 93 -10.65 12.86 -5.63
CA PRO A 93 -11.20 12.35 -6.90
C PRO A 93 -10.13 11.90 -7.90
N ASN A 94 -8.95 12.51 -7.85
CA ASN A 94 -7.79 12.19 -8.69
C ASN A 94 -6.86 11.13 -8.09
N PHE A 95 -7.21 10.59 -6.92
CA PHE A 95 -6.61 9.36 -6.40
C PHE A 95 -7.41 8.16 -6.91
N LYS A 96 -6.76 7.29 -7.68
CA LYS A 96 -7.40 6.15 -8.34
C LYS A 96 -6.64 4.87 -8.01
N LEU A 97 -7.41 3.85 -7.64
CA LEU A 97 -6.91 2.52 -7.32
C LEU A 97 -7.70 1.50 -8.11
N LEU A 98 -7.03 0.50 -8.66
CA LEU A 98 -7.65 -0.72 -9.18
C LEU A 98 -7.18 -1.93 -8.38
N ILE A 99 -8.08 -2.88 -8.19
CA ILE A 99 -7.77 -4.18 -7.61
C ILE A 99 -8.06 -5.23 -8.69
N LEU A 100 -7.04 -6.00 -9.06
CA LEU A 100 -7.14 -7.03 -10.11
C LEU A 100 -6.81 -8.40 -9.54
N ASP A 101 -7.59 -9.40 -9.94
CA ASP A 101 -7.37 -10.80 -9.60
C ASP A 101 -6.44 -11.47 -10.62
N ASP A 102 -6.76 -11.32 -11.91
CA ASP A 102 -5.96 -11.86 -12.99
C ASP A 102 -4.81 -10.93 -13.38
N LEU A 103 -3.72 -11.02 -12.61
CA LEU A 103 -2.43 -10.42 -12.95
C LEU A 103 -1.48 -11.48 -13.48
N SER A 104 -0.76 -11.13 -14.55
CA SER A 104 0.33 -11.96 -15.05
C SER A 104 1.35 -12.25 -13.93
N PRO A 105 2.07 -13.38 -13.95
CA PRO A 105 3.06 -13.70 -12.92
C PRO A 105 4.08 -12.57 -12.69
N ALA A 106 4.47 -11.86 -13.75
CA ALA A 106 5.38 -10.73 -13.68
C ALA A 106 4.79 -9.49 -12.98
N GLN A 107 3.48 -9.42 -12.76
CA GLN A 107 2.80 -8.27 -12.14
C GLN A 107 2.11 -8.63 -10.82
N ARG A 108 1.78 -9.91 -10.62
CA ARG A 108 1.02 -10.42 -9.47
C ARG A 108 1.60 -10.04 -8.11
N ASP A 109 2.92 -10.03 -8.02
CA ASP A 109 3.65 -9.73 -6.80
C ASP A 109 4.14 -8.28 -6.74
N ASN A 110 3.79 -7.48 -7.74
CA ASN A 110 4.21 -6.09 -7.87
C ASN A 110 3.09 -5.13 -7.49
N CYS A 111 3.42 -4.08 -6.74
CA CYS A 111 2.61 -2.86 -6.75
C CYS A 111 3.12 -1.96 -7.89
N TRP A 112 2.21 -1.55 -8.76
CA TRP A 112 2.50 -0.64 -9.87
C TRP A 112 1.85 0.71 -9.61
N GLN A 113 2.66 1.77 -9.64
CA GLN A 113 2.22 3.14 -9.41
C GLN A 113 2.72 4.04 -10.55
N ILE A 114 1.84 4.86 -11.10
CA ILE A 114 2.22 6.01 -11.95
C ILE A 114 1.91 7.29 -11.20
N LYS A 115 2.95 8.13 -11.01
CA LYS A 115 2.84 9.43 -10.33
C LYS A 115 3.04 10.56 -11.35
N ARG A 116 2.05 11.44 -11.44
CA ARG A 116 2.05 12.63 -12.32
C ARG A 116 2.27 12.31 -13.81
N GLU A 117 1.96 11.10 -14.27
CA GLU A 117 2.21 10.65 -15.67
C GLU A 117 3.70 10.66 -16.11
N HIS A 118 4.65 10.82 -15.17
CA HIS A 118 6.09 10.99 -15.48
C HIS A 118 7.02 10.15 -14.62
N HIS A 119 6.47 9.36 -13.69
CA HIS A 119 7.27 8.50 -12.82
C HIS A 119 6.55 7.16 -12.68
N ILE A 120 7.29 6.09 -12.92
CA ILE A 120 6.84 4.74 -12.63
C ILE A 120 7.56 4.27 -11.38
N ALA A 121 6.81 3.63 -10.49
CA ALA A 121 7.34 2.81 -9.41
C ALA A 121 6.75 1.41 -9.51
N ILE A 122 7.63 0.41 -9.55
CA ILE A 122 7.28 -1.01 -9.49
C ILE A 122 7.95 -1.56 -8.24
N ASN A 123 7.17 -2.13 -7.33
CA ASN A 123 7.65 -2.69 -6.06
C ASN A 123 7.39 -4.20 -6.00
N HIS A 124 8.44 -5.03 -6.07
CA HIS A 124 8.32 -6.49 -6.11
C HIS A 124 8.27 -7.16 -4.74
N TRP A 125 7.07 -7.30 -4.18
CA TRP A 125 6.87 -7.66 -2.78
C TRP A 125 7.26 -9.09 -2.36
N SER A 126 7.30 -10.04 -3.30
CA SER A 126 7.65 -11.44 -3.00
C SER A 126 9.16 -11.71 -3.08
N GLY A 127 9.95 -10.77 -3.56
CA GLY A 127 11.41 -10.89 -3.63
C GLY A 127 12.11 -10.79 -2.27
N PRO A 128 13.42 -11.11 -2.23
CA PRO A 128 14.23 -10.99 -1.01
C PRO A 128 14.48 -9.51 -0.61
N GLU A 129 14.44 -8.58 -1.57
CA GLU A 129 14.63 -7.14 -1.33
C GLU A 129 13.60 -6.31 -2.13
N PRO A 130 13.19 -5.11 -1.63
CA PRO A 130 12.35 -4.20 -2.39
C PRO A 130 13.13 -3.66 -3.57
N VAL A 131 12.74 -4.08 -4.76
CA VAL A 131 13.19 -3.43 -5.97
C VAL A 131 12.20 -2.34 -6.28
N ILE A 132 12.63 -1.08 -6.13
CA ILE A 132 11.88 0.11 -6.54
C ILE A 132 12.54 0.62 -7.81
N PHE A 133 11.92 0.37 -8.96
CA PHE A 133 12.36 1.01 -10.20
C PHE A 133 11.76 2.40 -10.27
N TYR A 134 12.61 3.43 -10.17
CA TYR A 134 12.25 4.81 -10.46
C TYR A 134 12.96 5.24 -11.74
N SER A 135 12.20 5.82 -12.66
CA SER A 135 12.74 6.42 -13.87
C SER A 135 11.89 7.63 -14.25
N ASP A 136 12.57 8.67 -14.70
CA ASP A 136 12.03 9.84 -15.39
C ASP A 136 12.50 9.91 -16.86
N GLN A 137 13.24 8.89 -17.34
CA GLN A 137 13.69 8.81 -18.73
C GLN A 137 12.52 8.59 -19.69
N THR A 138 12.34 9.51 -20.63
CA THR A 138 11.19 9.55 -21.56
C THR A 138 10.89 8.23 -22.27
N MET A 139 11.92 7.52 -22.74
CA MET A 139 11.71 6.24 -23.46
C MET A 139 11.16 5.16 -22.53
N MET A 140 11.73 5.00 -21.33
CA MET A 140 11.21 4.07 -20.33
C MET A 140 9.81 4.47 -19.89
N LEU A 141 9.58 5.76 -19.64
CA LEU A 141 8.26 6.27 -19.26
C LEU A 141 7.19 5.94 -20.28
N ARG A 142 7.51 6.08 -21.57
CA ARG A 142 6.58 5.74 -22.66
C ARG A 142 6.25 4.25 -22.67
N GLU A 143 7.25 3.37 -22.62
CA GLU A 143 7.05 1.92 -22.70
C GLU A 143 6.29 1.37 -21.48
N PHE A 144 6.73 1.72 -20.28
CA PHE A 144 6.08 1.28 -19.05
C PHE A 144 4.72 1.97 -18.85
N GLY A 145 4.58 3.23 -19.25
CA GLY A 145 3.32 3.96 -19.25
C GLY A 145 2.29 3.27 -20.14
N ALA A 146 2.65 2.93 -21.38
CA ALA A 146 1.77 2.21 -22.29
C ALA A 146 1.36 0.82 -21.73
N ARG A 147 2.28 0.10 -21.09
CA ARG A 147 1.96 -1.18 -20.44
C ARG A 147 1.03 -1.01 -19.24
N PHE A 148 1.24 0.02 -18.42
CA PHE A 148 0.37 0.34 -17.31
C PHE A 148 -1.01 0.76 -17.78
N ASP A 149 -1.11 1.58 -18.83
CA ASP A 149 -2.39 2.02 -19.40
C ASP A 149 -3.17 0.83 -19.98
N ALA A 150 -2.49 -0.11 -20.64
CA ALA A 150 -3.11 -1.34 -21.10
C ALA A 150 -3.64 -2.19 -19.93
N LEU A 151 -2.85 -2.35 -18.86
CA LEU A 151 -3.28 -3.04 -17.65
C LEU A 151 -4.46 -2.32 -16.97
N TRP A 152 -4.39 -1.00 -16.88
CA TRP A 152 -5.42 -0.15 -16.30
C TRP A 152 -6.74 -0.29 -17.07
N ALA A 153 -6.68 -0.30 -18.40
CA ALA A 153 -7.85 -0.45 -19.26
C ALA A 153 -8.58 -1.79 -19.07
N GLN A 154 -7.86 -2.88 -18.74
CA GLN A 154 -8.47 -4.17 -18.42
C GLN A 154 -9.36 -4.10 -17.16
N GLY A 155 -8.95 -3.29 -16.18
CA GLY A 155 -9.64 -3.16 -14.90
C GLY A 155 -10.66 -2.04 -14.83
N ALA A 156 -10.45 -0.93 -15.55
CA ALA A 156 -11.22 0.31 -15.41
C ALA A 156 -12.68 0.26 -15.89
N GLY A 157 -13.16 -0.90 -16.37
CA GLY A 157 -14.59 -1.16 -16.62
C GLY A 157 -15.40 -1.29 -15.32
N GLY A 158 -16.62 -1.87 -15.40
CA GLY A 158 -17.53 -1.99 -14.24
C GLY A 158 -16.96 -2.71 -13.01
N ILE A 159 -15.96 -3.59 -13.21
CA ILE A 159 -15.25 -4.34 -12.16
C ILE A 159 -14.33 -3.42 -11.33
N GLY A 160 -13.76 -2.37 -11.93
CA GLY A 160 -12.85 -1.43 -11.27
C GLY A 160 -13.53 -0.19 -10.70
N SER A 161 -14.85 -0.21 -10.50
CA SER A 161 -15.55 0.95 -9.95
C SER A 161 -15.00 1.32 -8.58
N ARG A 162 -14.90 2.63 -8.30
CA ARG A 162 -14.41 3.17 -7.01
C ARG A 162 -15.14 2.55 -5.82
N ALA A 163 -16.45 2.35 -5.94
CA ALA A 163 -17.27 1.70 -4.91
C ALA A 163 -16.87 0.23 -4.68
N ASN A 164 -16.63 -0.53 -5.75
CA ASN A 164 -16.19 -1.92 -5.63
C ASN A 164 -14.81 -2.02 -4.96
N VAL A 165 -13.87 -1.14 -5.35
CA VAL A 165 -12.53 -1.08 -4.74
C VAL A 165 -12.62 -0.78 -3.24
N ILE A 166 -13.42 0.22 -2.84
CA ILE A 166 -13.66 0.53 -1.43
C ILE A 166 -14.27 -0.68 -0.71
N SER A 167 -15.24 -1.37 -1.33
CA SER A 167 -15.87 -2.55 -0.74
C SER A 167 -14.87 -3.66 -0.47
N ILE A 168 -13.96 -3.95 -1.41
CA ILE A 168 -12.92 -4.96 -1.23
C ILE A 168 -11.96 -4.56 -0.10
N LEU A 169 -11.53 -3.29 -0.05
CA LEU A 169 -10.64 -2.82 1.01
C LEU A 169 -11.30 -2.91 2.40
N ARG A 170 -12.60 -2.59 2.50
CA ARG A 170 -13.37 -2.72 3.74
C ARG A 170 -13.47 -4.18 4.18
N ASP A 171 -13.82 -5.08 3.27
CA ASP A 171 -13.87 -6.52 3.56
C ASP A 171 -12.51 -7.07 4.06
N VAL A 172 -11.40 -6.69 3.43
CA VAL A 172 -10.06 -7.08 3.88
C VAL A 172 -9.75 -6.52 5.27
N THR A 173 -10.17 -5.28 5.54
CA THR A 173 -9.99 -4.61 6.84
C THR A 173 -10.78 -5.31 7.94
N GLU A 174 -12.06 -5.62 7.70
CA GLU A 174 -12.92 -6.35 8.64
C GLU A 174 -12.36 -7.74 8.95
N ARG A 175 -11.86 -8.46 7.94
CA ARG A 175 -11.19 -9.76 8.14
C ARG A 175 -9.95 -9.66 9.02
N LEU A 176 -9.14 -8.60 8.87
CA LEU A 176 -7.97 -8.35 9.71
C LEU A 176 -8.37 -8.05 11.17
N GLU A 177 -9.36 -7.19 11.36
CA GLU A 177 -9.82 -6.79 12.69
C GLU A 177 -10.42 -7.96 13.46
N ASN A 178 -11.29 -8.75 12.83
CA ASN A 178 -11.88 -9.94 13.44
C ASN A 178 -10.83 -10.98 13.83
N LYS A 179 -9.77 -11.14 13.04
CA LYS A 179 -8.67 -12.05 13.36
C LYS A 179 -7.84 -11.54 14.54
N ASN A 180 -7.62 -10.23 14.63
CA ASN A 180 -6.91 -9.62 15.75
C ASN A 180 -7.70 -9.78 17.07
N ILE A 181 -9.03 -9.64 17.01
CA ILE A 181 -9.91 -9.92 18.16
C ILE A 181 -9.76 -11.38 18.61
N ILE A 182 -9.86 -12.35 17.70
CA ILE A 182 -9.71 -13.78 18.05
C ILE A 182 -8.32 -14.07 18.64
N SER A 183 -7.26 -13.48 18.09
CA SER A 183 -5.89 -13.66 18.62
C SER A 183 -5.72 -13.08 20.03
N ASN A 184 -6.37 -11.96 20.35
CA ASN A 184 -6.27 -11.32 21.65
C ASN A 184 -7.14 -12.01 22.73
N TYR A 185 -8.23 -12.68 22.34
CA TYR A 185 -9.07 -13.45 23.27
C TYR A 185 -8.69 -14.93 23.40
N GLY A 186 -7.95 -15.49 22.42
CA GLY A 186 -7.50 -16.88 22.45
C GLY A 186 -6.20 -17.13 23.23
N GLY A 187 -5.50 -16.08 23.66
CA GLY A 187 -4.27 -16.17 24.46
C GLY A 187 -4.49 -16.49 25.95
N ASP A 188 -5.70 -16.29 26.48
CA ASP A 188 -6.02 -16.44 27.90
C ASP A 188 -6.52 -17.85 28.29
N LEU A 189 -6.65 -18.78 27.33
CA LEU A 189 -7.22 -20.12 27.58
C LEU A 189 -6.19 -21.24 27.74
N ASN A 190 -4.88 -20.95 27.65
CA ASN A 190 -3.82 -21.97 27.70
C ASN A 190 -2.81 -21.81 28.85
N GLU A 191 -3.19 -21.18 29.98
CA GLU A 191 -2.37 -21.14 31.20
C GLU A 191 -3.03 -21.81 32.43
N GLN A 192 -3.97 -22.72 32.23
CA GLN A 192 -4.49 -23.58 33.30
C GLN A 192 -4.59 -25.03 32.85
N GLU A 193 -3.46 -25.74 32.81
CA GLU A 193 -3.38 -27.19 33.05
C GLU A 193 -1.96 -27.59 33.47
#